data_AF-A0A7S0CBK9-F1
#
_entry.id   AF-A0A7S0CBK9-F1
#
_cell.length_a   1.000
_cell.length_b   1.000
_cell.length_c   1.000
_cell.angle_alpha   90.00
_cell.angle_beta   90.00
_cell.angle_gamma   90.00
#
_symmetry.space_group_name_H-M   'P 1'
#
loop_
_entity.id
_entity.type
_entity.pdbx_description
1 polymer ?
#
loop_
_entity_poly.entity_id
_entity_poly.type
_entity_poly.pdbx_seq_one_letter_code
_entity_poly.pdbx_strand_id
1 'polypeptide(L)'
;RAPAKPVNIVGNHELYNFNRLELSQATWLQHGDAEYYSFIPTPGWRTIVLDPYQLSLMGFQEDDPRWIESVELLAKMNPNVHPDGRGGDWLAGFKDGDYNRRFVPYNGGFGSTQLSWLRKELANASEMGERVVVMSHVILHPLACGGTTMAWDYEEALAILGNTTSFSMENNDVETE
;
A
#
# COMPACT_ATOMS: atom_id res chain seq x y z
N ARG A 1 -14.95 -21.75 -12.98
CA ARG A 1 -13.85 -20.77 -13.16
C ARG A 1 -14.49 -19.47 -13.63
N ALA A 2 -14.10 -18.32 -13.08
CA ALA A 2 -14.61 -17.03 -13.54
C ALA A 2 -14.30 -16.86 -15.05
N PRO A 3 -15.18 -16.21 -15.83
CA PRO A 3 -14.99 -16.03 -17.27
C PRO A 3 -13.90 -15.01 -17.64
N ALA A 4 -13.19 -14.45 -16.66
CA ALA A 4 -12.17 -13.43 -16.83
C ALA A 4 -10.88 -13.80 -16.11
N LYS A 5 -9.76 -13.25 -16.59
CA LYS A 5 -8.45 -13.38 -15.93
C LYS A 5 -8.50 -12.64 -14.58
N PRO A 6 -8.19 -13.31 -13.45
CA PRO A 6 -8.17 -12.65 -12.16
C PRO A 6 -6.98 -11.69 -12.05
N VAL A 7 -7.18 -10.61 -11.30
CA VAL A 7 -6.10 -9.75 -10.80
C VAL A 7 -5.96 -10.09 -9.33
N ASN A 8 -4.81 -10.66 -8.96
CA ASN A 8 -4.50 -11.00 -7.58
C ASN A 8 -3.63 -9.90 -7.00
N ILE A 9 -3.69 -9.71 -5.68
CA ILE A 9 -2.86 -8.76 -4.95
C ILE A 9 -2.23 -9.50 -3.78
N VAL A 10 -1.01 -9.13 -3.40
CA VAL A 10 -0.32 -9.74 -2.26
C VAL A 10 -0.82 -9.11 -0.96
N GLY A 11 -1.34 -9.95 -0.07
CA GLY A 11 -1.70 -9.58 1.29
C GLY A 11 -0.73 -10.11 2.34
N ASN A 12 -0.93 -9.70 3.59
CA ASN A 12 -0.21 -10.26 4.73
C ASN A 12 -0.39 -11.77 4.83
N HIS A 13 -1.56 -12.30 4.48
CA HIS A 13 -1.80 -13.74 4.51
C HIS A 13 -1.00 -14.52 3.46
N GLU A 14 -0.77 -13.96 2.29
CA GLU A 14 0.16 -14.54 1.33
C GLU A 14 1.58 -14.57 1.91
N LEU A 15 2.02 -13.49 2.55
CA LEU A 15 3.37 -13.38 3.14
C LEU A 15 3.56 -14.17 4.45
N TYR A 16 2.48 -14.61 5.11
CA TYR A 16 2.55 -15.59 6.20
C TYR A 16 2.85 -17.00 5.68
N ASN A 17 2.47 -17.30 4.44
CA ASN A 17 2.51 -18.65 3.89
C ASN A 17 3.63 -18.85 2.86
N PHE A 18 4.05 -17.77 2.19
CA PHE A 18 4.99 -17.82 1.08
C PHE A 18 6.02 -16.71 1.21
N ASN A 19 7.28 -17.03 0.95
CA ASN A 19 8.29 -16.00 0.73
C ASN A 19 8.15 -15.39 -0.67
N ARG A 20 8.80 -14.25 -0.91
CA ARG A 20 8.69 -13.52 -2.18
C ARG A 20 9.25 -14.29 -3.39
N LEU A 21 10.20 -15.20 -3.19
CA LEU A 21 10.70 -16.09 -4.25
C LEU A 21 9.66 -17.15 -4.62
N GLU A 22 8.91 -17.68 -3.67
CA GLU A 22 7.81 -18.61 -3.93
C GLU A 22 6.64 -17.90 -4.63
N LEU A 23 6.31 -16.68 -4.20
CA LEU A 23 5.28 -15.85 -4.83
C LEU A 23 5.64 -15.49 -6.27
N SER A 24 6.90 -15.18 -6.58
CA SER A 24 7.31 -14.87 -7.97
C SER A 24 7.22 -16.06 -8.92
N GLN A 25 7.19 -17.29 -8.38
CA GLN A 25 7.01 -18.52 -9.15
C GLN A 25 5.54 -18.95 -9.24
N ALA A 26 4.63 -18.28 -8.52
CA ALA A 26 3.23 -18.65 -8.45
C ALA A 26 2.48 -18.29 -9.74
N THR A 27 2.10 -19.30 -10.53
CA THR A 27 1.35 -19.11 -11.80
C THR A 27 -0.03 -18.45 -11.64
N TRP A 28 -0.59 -18.45 -10.43
CA TRP A 28 -1.83 -17.76 -10.11
C TRP A 28 -1.59 -16.29 -9.77
N LEU A 29 -0.42 -15.94 -9.24
CA LEU A 29 0.01 -14.58 -9.03
C LEU A 29 0.61 -14.06 -10.34
N GLN A 30 -0.26 -13.77 -11.32
CA GLN A 30 0.15 -13.32 -12.66
C GLN A 30 0.62 -11.87 -12.62
N HIS A 31 1.76 -11.67 -11.98
CA HIS A 31 2.59 -10.49 -12.14
C HIS A 31 3.64 -10.83 -13.19
N GLY A 32 4.15 -9.84 -13.90
CA GLY A 32 5.41 -10.03 -14.62
C GLY A 32 6.56 -10.24 -13.63
N ASP A 33 7.76 -9.79 -13.98
CA ASP A 33 8.94 -9.90 -13.12
C ASP A 33 8.95 -8.92 -11.92
N ALA A 34 7.82 -8.29 -11.56
CA ALA A 34 7.73 -7.19 -10.61
C ALA A 34 6.62 -7.35 -9.57
N GLU A 35 6.89 -6.92 -8.33
CA GLU A 35 6.01 -7.07 -7.15
C GLU A 35 4.80 -6.13 -7.19
N TYR A 36 4.90 -5.03 -7.95
CA TYR A 36 3.85 -4.06 -8.25
C TYR A 36 3.92 -3.72 -9.74
N TYR A 37 2.79 -3.41 -10.37
CA TYR A 37 2.71 -3.28 -11.83
C TYR A 37 1.46 -2.51 -12.28
N SER A 38 1.43 -2.13 -13.55
CA SER A 38 0.25 -1.53 -14.19
C SER A 38 -0.09 -2.23 -15.51
N PHE A 39 -1.35 -2.12 -15.93
CA PHE A 39 -1.80 -2.61 -17.23
C PHE A 39 -3.04 -1.86 -17.71
N ILE A 40 -3.35 -1.97 -19.00
CA ILE A 40 -4.51 -1.34 -19.64
C ILE A 40 -5.58 -2.42 -19.87
N PRO A 41 -6.65 -2.50 -19.04
CA PRO A 41 -7.72 -3.49 -19.24
C PRO A 41 -8.59 -3.19 -20.47
N THR A 42 -8.74 -1.91 -20.82
CA THR A 42 -9.54 -1.42 -21.95
C THR A 42 -9.06 -0.01 -22.33
N PRO A 43 -9.22 0.45 -23.59
CA PRO A 43 -8.77 1.79 -23.97
C PRO A 43 -9.30 2.90 -23.04
N GLY A 44 -8.42 3.82 -22.67
CA GLY A 44 -8.72 4.94 -21.78
C GLY A 44 -8.75 4.59 -20.28
N TRP A 45 -8.42 3.34 -19.91
CA TRP A 45 -8.31 2.93 -18.50
C TRP A 45 -6.97 2.27 -18.21
N ARG A 46 -6.40 2.59 -17.05
CA ARG A 46 -5.22 1.93 -16.48
C ARG A 46 -5.56 1.37 -15.11
N THR A 47 -5.14 0.15 -14.86
CA THR A 47 -5.13 -0.43 -13.52
C THR A 47 -3.70 -0.42 -13.01
N ILE A 48 -3.49 0.10 -11.80
CA ILE A 48 -2.23 0.08 -11.06
C ILE A 48 -2.43 -0.82 -9.85
N VAL A 49 -1.59 -1.84 -9.71
CA VAL A 49 -1.56 -2.76 -8.59
C VAL A 49 -0.34 -2.45 -7.73
N LEU A 50 -0.57 -2.09 -6.47
CA LEU A 50 0.46 -1.79 -5.49
C LEU A 50 0.77 -2.99 -4.61
N ASP A 51 2.02 -3.08 -4.17
CA ASP A 51 2.46 -3.97 -3.10
C ASP A 51 2.63 -3.15 -1.80
N PRO A 52 1.69 -3.22 -0.85
CA PRO A 52 1.79 -2.47 0.40
C PRO A 52 2.76 -3.09 1.41
N TYR A 53 3.60 -4.05 1.01
CA TYR A 53 4.58 -4.71 1.86
C TYR A 53 6.01 -4.51 1.38
N GLN A 54 6.28 -3.43 0.64
CA GLN A 54 7.65 -3.04 0.28
C GLN A 54 8.42 -2.49 1.49
N LEU A 55 7.72 -1.90 2.46
CA LEU A 55 8.17 -1.78 3.84
C LEU A 55 7.28 -2.70 4.68
N SER A 56 7.83 -3.71 5.36
CA SER A 56 7.03 -4.76 5.99
C SER A 56 7.83 -5.56 6.98
N LEU A 57 7.15 -6.12 8.00
CA LEU A 57 7.70 -7.18 8.85
C LEU A 57 7.82 -8.58 8.24
N MET A 58 7.47 -8.68 6.96
CA MET A 58 7.21 -9.95 6.28
C MET A 58 7.69 -9.92 4.83
N GLY A 59 8.03 -11.10 4.31
CA GLY A 59 8.33 -11.32 2.89
C GLY A 59 9.81 -11.15 2.51
N PHE A 60 10.60 -10.40 3.29
CA PHE A 60 12.02 -10.16 3.04
C PHE A 60 12.92 -10.93 4.02
N GLN A 61 14.18 -11.15 3.60
CA GLN A 61 15.23 -11.68 4.47
C GLN A 61 15.79 -10.57 5.36
N GLU A 62 16.47 -10.95 6.45
CA GLU A 62 16.91 -9.99 7.46
C GLU A 62 18.01 -9.01 7.00
N ASP A 63 18.67 -9.34 5.89
CA ASP A 63 19.71 -8.53 5.25
C ASP A 63 19.19 -7.68 4.07
N ASP A 64 17.90 -7.79 3.72
CA ASP A 64 17.29 -6.94 2.70
C ASP A 64 17.22 -5.49 3.21
N PRO A 65 17.67 -4.48 2.44
CA PRO A 65 17.59 -3.08 2.84
C PRO A 65 16.17 -2.63 3.23
N ARG A 66 15.14 -3.17 2.57
CA ARG A 66 13.74 -2.88 2.89
C ARG A 66 13.35 -3.45 4.25
N TRP A 67 13.88 -4.61 4.59
CA TRP A 67 13.66 -5.21 5.91
C TRP A 67 14.24 -4.34 7.02
N ILE A 68 15.50 -3.95 6.85
CA ILE A 68 16.23 -3.10 7.79
C ILE A 68 15.49 -1.77 7.99
N GLU A 69 15.09 -1.11 6.90
CA GLU A 69 14.31 0.13 6.94
C GLU A 69 12.97 -0.06 7.69
N SER A 70 12.31 -1.20 7.50
CA SER A 70 11.03 -1.51 8.15
C SER A 70 11.17 -1.69 9.66
N VAL A 71 12.22 -2.39 10.11
CA VAL A 71 12.53 -2.56 11.54
C VAL A 71 12.84 -1.21 12.18
N GLU A 72 13.66 -0.37 11.53
CA GLU A 72 14.00 0.97 12.03
C GLU A 72 12.76 1.87 12.13
N LEU A 73 11.90 1.87 11.10
CA LEU A 73 10.67 2.64 11.08
C LEU A 73 9.72 2.22 12.21
N LEU A 74 9.51 0.91 12.40
CA LEU A 74 8.62 0.43 13.46
C LEU A 74 9.20 0.67 14.86
N ALA A 75 10.50 0.47 15.07
CA ALA A 75 11.13 0.78 16.35
C ALA A 75 10.93 2.25 16.75
N LYS A 76 10.91 3.16 15.76
CA LYS A 76 10.64 4.59 15.98
C LYS A 76 9.17 4.90 16.22
N MET A 77 8.27 4.33 15.42
CA MET A 77 6.85 4.72 15.41
C MET A 77 5.98 3.92 16.37
N ASN A 78 6.35 2.68 16.66
CA ASN A 78 5.68 1.79 17.59
C ASN A 78 6.68 0.89 18.34
N PRO A 79 7.31 1.38 19.41
CA PRO A 79 8.31 0.61 20.17
C PRO A 79 7.72 -0.59 20.92
N ASN A 80 6.39 -0.77 20.92
CA ASN A 80 5.74 -1.95 21.49
C ASN A 80 5.77 -3.16 20.55
N VAL A 81 6.22 -2.99 19.30
CA VAL A 81 6.43 -4.08 18.35
C VAL A 81 7.81 -4.67 18.55
N HIS A 82 7.88 -5.97 18.83
CA HIS A 82 9.17 -6.67 18.84
C HIS A 82 9.75 -6.74 17.41
N PRO A 83 11.08 -6.64 17.21
CA PRO A 83 11.68 -6.62 15.87
C PRO A 83 11.36 -7.83 14.98
N ASP A 84 11.04 -8.99 15.56
CA ASP A 84 10.60 -10.19 14.81
C ASP A 84 9.14 -10.12 14.33
N GLY A 85 8.41 -9.06 14.68
CA GLY A 85 7.01 -8.84 14.32
C GLY A 85 5.99 -9.79 14.96
N ARG A 86 6.40 -10.64 15.91
CA ARG A 86 5.54 -11.68 16.53
C ARG A 86 5.18 -11.39 17.98
N GLY A 87 5.98 -10.57 18.66
CA GLY A 87 5.80 -10.24 20.07
C GLY A 87 5.38 -8.79 20.32
N GLY A 88 4.83 -8.55 21.52
CA GLY A 88 4.49 -7.23 22.02
C GLY A 88 2.98 -6.96 22.13
N ASP A 89 2.63 -5.88 22.85
CA ASP A 89 1.28 -5.33 22.88
C ASP A 89 1.23 -4.16 21.90
N TRP A 90 1.04 -4.46 20.62
CA TRP A 90 1.22 -3.51 19.53
C TRP A 90 0.32 -2.28 19.60
N LEU A 91 -0.79 -2.36 20.34
CA LEU A 91 -1.75 -1.27 20.48
C LEU A 91 -1.65 -0.55 21.82
N ALA A 92 -0.75 -0.98 22.71
CA ALA A 92 -0.55 -0.34 24.02
C ALA A 92 -0.23 1.15 23.87
N GLY A 93 -0.99 1.98 24.59
CA GLY A 93 -0.78 3.43 24.63
C GLY A 93 -1.40 4.22 23.47
N PHE A 94 -1.87 3.56 22.41
CA PHE A 94 -2.63 4.24 21.36
C PHE A 94 -4.12 4.34 21.70
N LYS A 95 -4.73 5.47 21.35
CA LYS A 95 -6.17 5.71 21.52
C LYS A 95 -6.93 5.39 20.24
N ASP A 96 -8.22 5.09 20.35
CA ASP A 96 -9.08 5.00 19.17
C ASP A 96 -9.07 6.32 18.38
N GLY A 97 -8.96 6.20 17.05
CA GLY A 97 -8.78 7.34 16.14
C GLY A 97 -7.32 7.81 15.98
N ASP A 98 -6.36 7.28 16.74
CA ASP A 98 -4.94 7.55 16.49
C ASP A 98 -4.45 6.77 15.26
N TYR A 99 -4.09 7.47 14.19
CA TYR A 99 -3.62 6.86 12.95
C TYR A 99 -2.23 6.24 13.07
N ASN A 100 -1.48 6.48 14.15
CA ASN A 100 -0.23 5.75 14.41
C ASN A 100 -0.49 4.28 14.79
N ARG A 101 -1.73 3.89 15.09
CA ARG A 101 -2.13 2.47 15.24
C ARG A 101 -1.92 1.64 13.99
N ARG A 102 -1.66 2.26 12.84
CA ARG A 102 -1.30 1.59 11.60
C ARG A 102 0.08 0.93 11.63
N PHE A 103 0.98 1.38 12.51
CA PHE A 103 2.34 0.89 12.63
C PHE A 103 2.39 -0.44 13.39
N VAL A 104 1.91 -1.49 12.76
CA VAL A 104 1.80 -2.85 13.30
C VAL A 104 2.30 -3.88 12.29
N PRO A 105 2.76 -5.07 12.73
CA PRO A 105 3.44 -6.04 11.88
C PRO A 105 2.62 -6.61 10.72
N TYR A 106 1.29 -6.60 10.81
CA TYR A 106 0.41 -7.12 9.76
C TYR A 106 0.11 -6.09 8.65
N ASN A 107 0.44 -4.83 8.86
CA ASN A 107 0.42 -3.80 7.82
C ASN A 107 1.82 -3.69 7.18
N GLY A 108 1.97 -2.71 6.30
CA GLY A 108 3.23 -2.36 5.67
C GLY A 108 3.12 -1.00 4.98
N GLY A 109 4.16 -0.62 4.27
CA GLY A 109 4.20 0.57 3.43
C GLY A 109 4.65 0.26 2.01
N PHE A 110 4.54 1.27 1.15
CA PHE A 110 4.90 1.17 -0.27
C PHE A 110 6.38 1.43 -0.52
N GLY A 111 7.04 2.21 0.34
CA GLY A 111 8.45 2.54 0.20
C GLY A 111 8.74 3.52 -0.94
N SER A 112 9.87 4.22 -0.82
CA SER A 112 10.20 5.34 -1.72
C SER A 112 10.32 4.95 -3.20
N THR A 113 10.84 3.75 -3.50
CA THR A 113 10.99 3.25 -4.87
C THR A 113 9.63 3.06 -5.55
N GLN A 114 8.68 2.38 -4.91
CA GLN A 114 7.35 2.16 -5.47
C GLN A 114 6.56 3.46 -5.54
N LEU A 115 6.63 4.33 -4.53
CA LEU A 115 5.94 5.62 -4.54
C LEU A 115 6.46 6.52 -5.68
N SER A 116 7.76 6.49 -5.96
CA SER A 116 8.36 7.18 -7.11
C SER A 116 7.88 6.60 -8.44
N TRP A 117 7.74 5.28 -8.53
CA TRP A 117 7.17 4.62 -9.70
C TRP A 117 5.69 4.96 -9.88
N LEU A 118 4.88 4.93 -8.82
CA LEU A 118 3.46 5.28 -8.84
C LEU A 118 3.25 6.70 -9.37
N ARG A 119 4.05 7.66 -8.90
CA ARG A 119 4.01 9.05 -9.39
C ARG A 119 4.23 9.12 -10.90
N LYS A 120 5.17 8.34 -11.44
CA LYS A 120 5.44 8.30 -12.89
C LYS A 120 4.30 7.65 -13.67
N GLU A 121 3.77 6.52 -13.20
CA GLU A 121 2.62 5.87 -13.85
C GLU A 121 1.39 6.76 -13.92
N LEU A 122 1.14 7.51 -12.85
CA LEU A 122 0.05 8.46 -12.77
C LEU A 122 0.24 9.68 -13.67
N ALA A 123 1.47 10.21 -13.76
CA ALA A 123 1.80 11.28 -14.71
C ALA A 123 1.58 10.81 -16.15
N ASN A 124 2.07 9.61 -16.50
CA ASN A 124 1.87 9.02 -17.83
C ASN A 124 0.38 8.82 -18.14
N ALA A 125 -0.40 8.32 -17.18
CA ALA A 125 -1.85 8.15 -17.35
C ALA A 125 -2.55 9.49 -17.61
N SER A 126 -2.15 10.54 -16.88
CA SER A 126 -2.67 11.90 -17.10
C SER A 126 -2.34 12.43 -18.50
N GLU A 127 -1.10 12.26 -18.96
CA GLU A 127 -0.68 12.66 -20.32
C GLU A 127 -1.47 11.94 -21.41
N MET A 128 -1.81 10.66 -21.18
CA MET A 128 -2.58 9.82 -22.09
C MET A 128 -4.10 10.00 -21.95
N GLY A 129 -4.57 10.85 -21.02
CA GLY A 129 -6.00 11.04 -20.75
C GLY A 129 -6.70 9.78 -20.21
N GLU A 130 -5.96 8.90 -19.54
CA GLU A 130 -6.47 7.65 -18.98
C GLU A 130 -7.12 7.86 -17.61
N ARG A 131 -8.17 7.10 -17.33
CA ARG A 131 -8.73 6.94 -15.98
C ARG A 131 -8.00 5.83 -15.25
N VAL A 132 -7.70 6.03 -13.97
CA VAL A 132 -6.88 5.09 -13.19
C VAL A 132 -7.70 4.40 -12.11
N VAL A 133 -7.56 3.07 -12.03
CA VAL A 133 -7.98 2.25 -10.88
C VAL A 133 -6.72 1.83 -10.13
N VAL A 134 -6.65 2.11 -8.84
CA VAL A 134 -5.55 1.69 -7.97
C VAL A 134 -6.02 0.57 -7.04
N MET A 135 -5.26 -0.52 -6.98
CA MET A 135 -5.53 -1.68 -6.14
C MET A 135 -4.41 -1.84 -5.11
N SER A 136 -4.78 -2.03 -3.84
CA SER A 136 -3.86 -2.34 -2.76
C SER A 136 -4.57 -3.17 -1.70
N HIS A 137 -3.84 -4.10 -1.06
CA HIS A 137 -4.38 -4.92 0.02
C HIS A 137 -4.53 -4.13 1.32
N VAL A 138 -3.56 -3.27 1.63
CA VAL A 138 -3.58 -2.40 2.81
C VAL A 138 -4.23 -1.07 2.43
N ILE A 139 -5.03 -0.51 3.33
CA ILE A 139 -5.92 0.60 3.02
C ILE A 139 -5.12 1.92 2.94
N LEU A 140 -5.44 2.73 1.94
CA LEU A 140 -4.76 4.01 1.67
C LEU A 140 -5.41 5.20 2.38
N HIS A 141 -6.71 5.15 2.66
CA HIS A 141 -7.46 6.31 3.14
C HIS A 141 -8.04 6.10 4.54
N PRO A 142 -7.84 7.03 5.49
CA PRO A 142 -8.30 6.86 6.87
C PRO A 142 -9.81 6.70 7.01
N LEU A 143 -10.58 7.44 6.21
CA LEU A 143 -12.05 7.31 6.21
C LEU A 143 -12.56 5.93 5.79
N ALA A 144 -11.75 5.10 5.12
CA ALA A 144 -12.15 3.76 4.70
C ALA A 144 -11.96 2.69 5.78
N CYS A 145 -11.21 2.98 6.86
CA CYS A 145 -10.85 1.95 7.84
C CYS A 145 -10.69 2.42 9.30
N GLY A 146 -10.86 3.70 9.59
CA GLY A 146 -10.67 4.23 10.96
C GLY A 146 -9.21 4.21 11.43
N GLY A 147 -8.27 4.02 10.52
CA GLY A 147 -6.84 4.25 10.73
C GLY A 147 -5.99 3.05 11.16
N THR A 148 -6.57 1.90 11.48
CA THR A 148 -5.83 0.75 12.03
C THR A 148 -5.21 -0.15 10.97
N THR A 149 -5.85 -0.30 9.81
CA THR A 149 -5.40 -1.18 8.71
C THR A 149 -4.85 -0.37 7.53
N MET A 150 -4.21 0.77 7.83
CA MET A 150 -3.65 1.68 6.84
C MET A 150 -2.19 1.37 6.52
N ALA A 151 -1.77 1.78 5.32
CA ALA A 151 -0.37 1.72 4.93
C ALA A 151 0.46 2.66 5.84
N TRP A 152 1.68 2.25 6.18
CA TRP A 152 2.56 3.02 7.06
C TRP A 152 2.86 4.42 6.52
N ASP A 153 3.05 4.52 5.20
CA ASP A 153 3.32 5.71 4.40
C ASP A 153 2.08 6.12 3.57
N TYR A 154 0.87 5.99 4.15
CA TYR A 154 -0.36 6.36 3.46
C TYR A 154 -0.42 7.85 3.13
N GLU A 155 0.17 8.72 3.96
CA GLU A 155 0.19 10.16 3.71
C GLU A 155 0.88 10.47 2.38
N GLU A 156 2.04 9.87 2.12
CA GLU A 156 2.80 10.02 0.89
C GLU A 156 2.04 9.45 -0.31
N ALA A 157 1.44 8.27 -0.15
CA ALA A 157 0.64 7.64 -1.19
C ALA A 157 -0.59 8.49 -1.54
N LEU A 158 -1.32 9.01 -0.56
CA LEU A 158 -2.46 9.92 -0.77
C LEU A 158 -2.02 11.24 -1.39
N ALA A 159 -0.87 11.79 -0.99
CA ALA A 159 -0.34 13.00 -1.61
C ALA A 159 -0.01 12.79 -3.09
N ILE A 160 0.45 11.58 -3.48
CA ILE A 160 0.67 11.22 -4.89
C ILE A 160 -0.66 11.06 -5.63
N LEU A 161 -1.63 10.38 -5.02
CA LEU A 161 -2.96 10.11 -5.60
C LEU A 161 -3.83 11.37 -5.72
N GLY A 162 -3.68 12.32 -4.80
CA GLY A 162 -4.41 13.59 -4.80
C GLY A 162 -3.80 14.66 -5.70
N ASN A 163 -2.52 14.53 -6.09
CA ASN A 163 -1.84 15.50 -6.96
C ASN A 163 -1.99 15.22 -8.46
N THR A 164 -2.70 14.16 -8.86
CA THR A 164 -2.90 13.82 -10.28
C THR A 164 -3.91 14.70 -10.99
N THR A 165 -4.66 15.50 -10.26
CA THR A 165 -5.46 16.59 -10.81
C THR A 165 -5.76 17.51 -9.65
N SER A 166 -5.51 18.81 -9.84
CA SER A 166 -6.03 19.86 -8.99
C SER A 166 -7.56 19.74 -8.92
N PHE A 167 -8.05 18.99 -7.95
CA PHE A 167 -9.45 19.01 -7.55
C PHE A 167 -9.59 20.23 -6.65
N SER A 168 -9.97 21.37 -7.24
CA SER A 168 -10.46 22.50 -6.47
C SER A 168 -11.68 22.05 -5.69
N MET A 169 -11.54 21.92 -4.37
CA MET A 169 -12.71 21.94 -3.50
C MET A 169 -13.29 23.36 -3.58
N GLU A 170 -14.29 23.55 -4.43
CA GLU A 170 -15.23 24.64 -4.23
C GLU A 170 -15.96 24.33 -2.91
N ASN A 171 -15.66 25.14 -1.89
CA ASN A 171 -16.44 25.21 -0.67
C ASN A 171 -17.86 25.62 -1.07
N ASN A 172 -18.80 24.67 -1.04
CA ASN A 172 -20.21 25.02 -0.94
C ASN A 172 -20.44 25.54 0.48
N ASP A 173 -20.34 26.86 0.61
CA ASP A 173 -20.92 27.58 1.74
C ASP A 173 -22.42 27.25 1.78
N VAL A 174 -22.81 26.51 2.81
CA VAL A 174 -24.20 26.33 3.18
C VAL A 174 -24.64 27.64 3.82
N GLU A 175 -25.31 28.49 3.05
CA GLU A 175 -26.13 29.57 3.59
C GLU A 175 -27.13 28.96 4.58
N THR A 176 -27.05 29.45 5.82
CA THR A 176 -28.03 29.19 6.87
C THR A 176 -29.04 30.33 6.83
N GLU A 177 -30.28 30.01 6.45
CA GLU A 177 -31.47 30.77 6.86
C GLU A 177 -31.92 30.35 8.27
#